data_AF-A0A968GGX5-F1
#
_entry.id   AF-A0A968GGX5-F1
#
_cell.length_a   1.000
_cell.length_b   1.000
_cell.length_c   1.000
_cell.angle_alpha   90.00
_cell.angle_beta   90.00
_cell.angle_gamma   90.00
#
_symmetry.space_group_name_H-M   'P 1'
#
loop_
_entity.id
_entity.type
_entity.pdbx_description
1 polymer ?
#
loop_
_entity_poly.entity_id
_entity_poly.type
_entity_poly.pdbx_seq_one_letter_code
_entity_poly.pdbx_strand_id
1 'polypeptide(L)'
;MIFRARAPRLRSFHSSPRQGNACYMAKGSRFIRHNNRKVCVMQKAETVLSVIQKRGECGKKLERLYRQLYNPELYIAAYVKLYPNKGALTPGTTNETADGMSLTKIHQLIEELRYERFQWTPVRRIYIPKREKQGLRPLGIPAWRDKLVQEVIRMLLEAYFEPKFSNHSHGFRSQRGCHTALESIKTTHRGTKWFIEGDISKCFDNLDHEVLLNILREDILDARFISLIRNLLKAGYLENWVWEATYSGAPQGGVLSPLLANIYLDRLDKYVEKVLIPEYHRGIKRRPNPEARHYKYKKTLAKQHGDREAYKAFDKKQRSVPSYDTHDPEYRRLRYVRYADDFLLSFAGPKQEAEKIKEKLATFLKDELRLELSQAKTLVTHASQENAYFLGYQIEVQYNDTWRDSRGQRNANGEISLKMPKTTLQNM
;
A
#
# COMPACT_ATOMS: atom_id res chain seq x y z
N MET A 1 -54.33 55.50 -16.01
CA MET A 1 -53.96 55.89 -14.63
C MET A 1 -52.45 55.75 -14.44
N ILE A 2 -51.85 56.80 -13.87
CA ILE A 2 -50.60 56.90 -13.10
C ILE A 2 -49.58 55.73 -13.20
N PHE A 3 -48.41 56.08 -13.76
CA PHE A 3 -47.06 55.56 -13.54
C PHE A 3 -46.81 54.46 -12.48
N ARG A 4 -46.00 53.47 -12.87
CA ARG A 4 -44.77 53.13 -12.10
C ARG A 4 -43.63 52.71 -13.04
N ALA A 5 -42.45 53.28 -12.82
CA ALA A 5 -41.32 53.20 -13.72
C ALA A 5 -40.45 51.94 -13.49
N ARG A 6 -39.91 51.38 -14.58
CA ARG A 6 -38.62 50.69 -14.59
C ARG A 6 -37.95 50.88 -15.96
N ALA A 7 -36.85 51.62 -15.95
CA ALA A 7 -35.99 51.89 -17.11
C ALA A 7 -34.66 51.09 -16.95
N PRO A 8 -33.79 51.00 -17.97
CA PRO A 8 -33.55 49.68 -18.58
C PRO A 8 -32.05 49.40 -18.86
N ARG A 9 -31.79 48.40 -19.74
CA ARG A 9 -30.52 48.19 -20.50
C ARG A 9 -29.32 47.68 -19.68
N LEU A 10 -28.34 46.94 -20.23
CA LEU A 10 -28.13 46.44 -21.60
C LEU A 10 -27.30 45.12 -21.62
N ARG A 11 -27.27 44.50 -22.79
CA ARG A 11 -26.35 43.44 -23.29
C ARG A 11 -24.86 43.85 -23.12
N SER A 12 -23.81 43.03 -23.23
CA SER A 12 -23.57 41.59 -23.56
C SER A 12 -22.06 41.30 -23.36
N PHE A 13 -21.62 40.04 -23.32
CA PHE A 13 -20.62 39.44 -24.26
C PHE A 13 -20.10 38.07 -23.77
N HIS A 14 -19.73 37.20 -24.71
CA HIS A 14 -19.08 35.91 -24.45
C HIS A 14 -17.61 36.07 -24.00
N SER A 15 -17.15 35.18 -23.11
CA SER A 15 -15.98 34.31 -23.38
C SER A 15 -15.68 33.41 -22.17
N SER A 16 -15.28 32.16 -22.43
CA SER A 16 -14.79 31.23 -21.41
C SER A 16 -13.32 31.48 -21.10
N PRO A 17 -12.88 31.35 -19.84
CA PRO A 17 -11.48 31.08 -19.52
C PRO A 17 -11.29 29.66 -18.97
N ARG A 18 -10.42 28.89 -19.61
CA ARG A 18 -9.80 27.69 -19.02
C ARG A 18 -8.96 28.13 -17.81
N GLN A 19 -9.26 27.66 -16.60
CA GLN A 19 -8.31 27.78 -15.48
C GLN A 19 -7.37 26.57 -15.44
N GLY A 20 -6.26 26.68 -16.17
CA GLY A 20 -5.07 25.91 -15.85
C GLY A 20 -4.37 26.58 -14.67
N ASN A 21 -4.29 25.89 -13.52
CA ASN A 21 -3.62 26.43 -12.34
C ASN A 21 -2.10 26.46 -12.53
N ALA A 22 -1.61 27.56 -13.10
CA ALA A 22 -0.20 27.89 -13.13
C ALA A 22 0.34 28.03 -11.69
N CYS A 23 1.21 27.12 -11.28
CA CYS A 23 1.84 27.14 -9.97
C CYS A 23 2.97 28.20 -9.96
N TYR A 24 2.58 29.47 -9.78
CA TYR A 24 3.50 30.62 -9.78
C TYR A 24 4.54 30.52 -8.66
N MET A 25 5.79 30.85 -8.99
CA MET A 25 6.90 30.81 -8.05
C MET A 25 6.84 31.96 -7.04
N ALA A 26 6.75 31.63 -5.75
CA ALA A 26 7.15 32.54 -4.69
C ALA A 26 8.70 32.60 -4.59
N LYS A 27 9.34 33.51 -5.32
CA LYS A 27 10.76 33.88 -5.11
C LYS A 27 10.91 34.68 -3.80
N GLY A 28 10.75 34.01 -2.66
CA GLY A 28 10.82 34.59 -1.32
C GLY A 28 12.23 34.85 -0.80
N SER A 29 13.10 35.51 -1.57
CA SER A 29 14.43 35.93 -1.11
C SER A 29 14.40 37.38 -0.61
N ARG A 30 14.11 37.58 0.68
CA ARG A 30 14.37 38.87 1.35
C ARG A 30 15.89 39.06 1.48
N PHE A 31 16.46 39.85 0.59
CA PHE A 31 17.83 40.34 0.72
C PHE A 31 17.90 41.39 1.84
N ILE A 32 18.48 41.03 2.97
CA ILE A 32 19.08 42.00 3.89
C ILE A 32 20.59 41.91 3.67
N ARG A 33 21.18 42.93 3.03
CA ARG A 33 22.63 43.04 2.89
C ARG A 33 23.22 43.47 4.23
N HIS A 34 23.90 42.57 4.93
CA HIS A 34 25.00 42.89 5.85
C HIS A 34 25.93 41.66 6.00
N ASN A 35 27.20 41.85 5.62
CA ASN A 35 28.35 40.94 5.73
C ASN A 35 28.29 39.50 5.13
N ASN A 36 29.43 39.09 4.58
CA ASN A 36 29.65 37.83 3.86
C ASN A 36 29.69 36.60 4.79
N ARG A 37 28.54 36.18 5.31
CA ARG A 37 28.31 34.79 5.74
C ARG A 37 26.97 34.31 5.22
N LYS A 38 26.97 33.26 4.37
CA LYS A 38 25.75 32.52 4.01
C LYS A 38 25.27 31.72 5.23
N VAL A 39 24.62 32.39 6.18
CA VAL A 39 23.94 31.72 7.29
C VAL A 39 22.77 30.94 6.69
N CYS A 40 22.95 29.63 6.57
CA CYS A 40 21.89 28.72 6.16
C CYS A 40 20.91 28.63 7.34
N VAL A 41 19.83 29.42 7.29
CA VAL A 41 18.77 29.37 8.32
C VAL A 41 18.32 27.92 8.46
N MET A 42 18.52 27.33 9.64
CA MET A 42 18.14 25.95 9.92
C MET A 42 16.62 25.83 9.78
N GLN A 43 16.18 25.04 8.79
CA GLN A 43 14.77 24.79 8.56
C GLN A 43 14.31 23.71 9.55
N LYS A 44 13.18 23.94 10.23
CA LYS A 44 12.56 22.92 11.10
C LYS A 44 12.34 21.63 10.30
N ALA A 45 12.50 20.48 10.96
CA ALA A 45 12.28 19.16 10.35
C ALA A 45 10.93 19.08 9.60
N GLU A 46 9.85 19.54 10.22
CA GLU A 46 8.49 19.62 9.65
C GLU A 46 8.43 20.43 8.34
N THR A 47 9.17 21.54 8.25
CA THR A 47 9.23 22.37 7.04
C THR A 47 9.93 21.64 5.90
N VAL A 48 11.01 20.90 6.20
CA VAL A 48 11.73 20.09 5.19
C VAL A 48 10.84 18.96 4.69
N LEU A 49 10.21 18.22 5.60
CA LEU A 49 9.33 17.09 5.26
C LEU A 49 8.09 17.54 4.46
N SER A 50 7.42 18.62 4.87
CA SER A 50 6.24 19.14 4.15
C SER A 50 6.56 19.70 2.76
N VAL A 51 7.76 20.25 2.55
CA VAL A 51 8.24 20.65 1.20
C VAL A 51 8.51 19.42 0.32
N ILE A 52 9.03 18.34 0.88
CA ILE A 52 9.25 17.07 0.17
C ILE A 52 7.91 16.41 -0.17
N GLN A 53 6.96 16.40 0.76
CA GLN A 53 5.61 15.87 0.56
C GLN A 53 4.87 16.59 -0.57
N LYS A 54 4.85 17.92 -0.57
CA LYS A 54 4.27 18.73 -1.66
C LYS A 54 4.93 18.47 -3.02
N ARG A 55 6.22 18.08 -3.05
CA ARG A 55 6.89 17.65 -4.28
C ARG A 55 6.45 16.26 -4.73
N GLY A 56 6.26 15.33 -3.81
CA GLY A 56 5.67 14.01 -4.05
C GLY A 56 4.27 14.10 -4.66
N GLU A 57 3.38 14.88 -4.03
CA GLU A 57 2.02 15.20 -4.50
C GLU A 57 2.02 15.80 -5.91
N CYS A 58 2.95 16.73 -6.19
CA CYS A 58 3.10 17.34 -7.51
C CYS A 58 3.80 16.44 -8.55
N GLY A 59 4.18 15.20 -8.21
CA GLY A 59 4.95 14.30 -9.08
C GLY A 59 6.32 14.83 -9.49
N LYS A 60 6.88 15.83 -8.78
CA LYS A 60 8.16 16.46 -9.12
C LYS A 60 9.32 15.62 -8.58
N LYS A 61 10.36 15.44 -9.39
CA LYS A 61 11.57 14.71 -9.00
C LYS A 61 12.31 15.43 -7.86
N LEU A 62 13.00 14.67 -7.02
CA LEU A 62 13.82 15.20 -5.94
C LEU A 62 15.25 15.45 -6.42
N GLU A 63 15.69 16.70 -6.29
CA GLU A 63 17.08 17.10 -6.50
C GLU A 63 17.73 17.42 -5.13
N ARG A 64 19.03 17.09 -5.00
CA ARG A 64 19.85 17.46 -3.83
C ARG A 64 19.30 16.95 -2.48
N LEU A 65 18.67 15.78 -2.49
CA LEU A 65 18.12 15.14 -1.29
C LEU A 65 19.22 14.84 -0.25
N TYR A 66 20.43 14.50 -0.68
CA TYR A 66 21.57 14.24 0.19
C TYR A 66 21.91 15.43 1.09
N ARG A 67 21.69 16.66 0.62
CA ARG A 67 21.91 17.88 1.40
C ARG A 67 20.93 18.02 2.59
N GLN A 68 19.78 17.37 2.54
CA GLN A 68 18.82 17.39 3.67
C GLN A 68 19.33 16.55 4.85
N LEU A 69 20.18 15.54 4.60
CA LEU A 69 20.87 14.77 5.63
C LEU A 69 21.84 15.60 6.48
N TYR A 70 22.05 16.89 6.18
CA TYR A 70 22.88 17.78 7.01
C TYR A 70 22.09 18.52 8.10
N ASN A 71 20.76 18.35 8.16
CA ASN A 71 19.92 19.07 9.12
C ASN A 71 19.84 18.34 10.47
N PRO A 72 20.39 18.88 11.58
CA PRO A 72 20.39 18.22 12.89
C PRO A 72 18.98 17.91 13.42
N GLU A 73 18.00 18.77 13.12
CA GLU A 73 16.59 18.62 13.53
C GLU A 73 15.98 17.28 13.09
N LEU A 74 16.37 16.75 11.93
CA LEU A 74 15.90 15.45 11.45
C LEU A 74 16.42 14.30 12.31
N TYR A 75 17.67 14.38 12.78
CA TYR A 75 18.27 13.37 13.65
C TYR A 75 17.68 13.44 15.07
N ILE A 76 17.35 14.64 15.56
CA ILE A 76 16.66 14.80 16.85
C ILE A 76 15.25 14.18 16.76
N ALA A 77 14.50 14.47 15.70
CA ALA A 77 13.18 13.87 15.47
C ALA A 77 13.25 12.33 15.32
N ALA A 78 14.24 11.82 14.58
CA ALA A 78 14.49 10.39 14.46
C ALA A 78 14.85 9.75 15.81
N TYR A 79 15.70 10.38 16.62
CA TYR A 79 16.07 9.91 17.95
C TYR A 79 14.85 9.78 18.86
N VAL A 80 14.02 10.83 18.94
CA VAL A 80 12.77 10.84 19.74
C VAL A 80 11.80 9.72 19.31
N LYS A 81 11.74 9.39 18.02
CA LYS A 81 10.91 8.30 17.48
C LYS A 81 11.50 6.91 17.73
N LEU A 82 12.83 6.79 17.79
CA LEU A 82 13.53 5.51 18.00
C LEU A 82 13.65 5.13 19.48
N TYR A 83 13.84 6.10 20.38
CA TYR A 83 14.08 5.89 21.81
C TYR A 83 13.02 5.04 22.54
N PRO A 84 11.69 5.20 22.31
CA PRO A 84 10.67 4.40 23.01
C PRO A 84 10.62 2.91 22.64
N ASN A 85 11.36 2.47 21.61
CA ASN A 85 11.30 1.10 21.14
C ASN A 85 12.15 0.19 22.04
N LYS A 86 11.61 -0.98 22.42
CA LYS A 86 12.31 -1.96 23.28
C LYS A 86 13.72 -2.37 22.77
N GLY A 87 13.93 -2.31 21.45
CA GLY A 87 15.24 -2.53 20.81
C GLY A 87 16.12 -1.28 20.67
N ALA A 88 15.94 -0.23 21.49
CA ALA A 88 16.83 0.94 21.55
C ALA A 88 18.03 0.74 22.49
N LEU A 89 17.87 -0.11 23.51
CA LEU A 89 18.91 -0.51 24.47
C LEU A 89 19.67 -1.78 24.06
N THR A 90 19.26 -2.45 22.98
CA THR A 90 19.96 -3.65 22.47
C THR A 90 21.17 -3.22 21.62
N PRO A 91 22.42 -3.53 22.03
CA PRO A 91 23.58 -3.23 21.20
C PRO A 91 23.55 -4.07 19.92
N GLY A 92 23.86 -3.43 18.80
CA GLY A 92 23.97 -4.07 17.48
C GLY A 92 25.35 -4.69 17.28
N THR A 93 26.00 -4.38 16.16
CA THR A 93 27.39 -4.78 15.89
C THR A 93 28.39 -3.98 16.74
N THR A 94 28.03 -2.77 17.15
CA THR A 94 28.78 -1.92 18.09
C THR A 94 28.14 -1.93 19.48
N ASN A 95 28.94 -1.71 20.53
CA ASN A 95 28.48 -1.57 21.92
C ASN A 95 27.71 -0.25 22.19
N GLU A 96 27.51 0.62 21.19
CA GLU A 96 26.74 1.85 21.34
C GLU A 96 25.23 1.58 21.43
N THR A 97 24.61 2.06 22.51
CA THR A 97 23.16 2.07 22.75
C THR A 97 22.60 3.50 22.64
N ALA A 98 21.26 3.63 22.73
CA ALA A 98 20.60 4.93 22.66
C ALA A 98 21.13 5.98 23.66
N ASP A 99 21.41 5.56 24.90
CA ASP A 99 21.85 6.46 26.00
C ASP A 99 23.26 7.03 25.76
N GLY A 100 24.05 6.39 24.88
CA GLY A 100 25.39 6.84 24.50
C GLY A 100 25.41 7.95 23.45
N MET A 101 24.26 8.49 23.03
CA MET A 101 24.17 9.57 22.03
C MET A 101 24.20 10.97 22.64
N SER A 102 24.88 11.87 21.94
CA SER A 102 24.94 13.30 22.24
C SER A 102 24.75 14.12 20.97
N LEU A 103 24.40 15.40 21.12
CA LEU A 103 24.38 16.35 20.00
C LEU A 103 25.75 16.43 19.31
N THR A 104 26.86 16.31 20.06
CA THR A 104 28.22 16.28 19.48
C THR A 104 28.45 15.07 18.56
N LYS A 105 27.98 13.87 18.93
CA LYS A 105 28.03 12.69 18.05
C LYS A 105 27.17 12.86 16.80
N ILE A 106 25.97 13.45 16.93
CA ILE A 106 25.10 13.77 15.78
C ILE A 106 25.79 14.75 14.82
N HIS A 107 26.48 15.78 15.34
CA HIS A 107 27.24 16.71 14.51
C HIS A 107 28.44 16.03 13.82
N GLN A 108 29.19 15.15 14.51
CA GLN A 108 30.26 14.37 13.89
C GLN A 108 29.74 13.49 12.75
N LEU A 109 28.62 12.78 12.97
CA LEU A 109 27.93 11.98 11.97
C LEU A 109 27.51 12.80 10.73
N ILE A 110 26.99 14.01 10.94
CA ILE A 110 26.63 14.94 9.86
C ILE A 110 27.87 15.40 9.07
N GLU A 111 29.01 15.65 9.71
CA GLU A 111 30.25 15.99 9.00
C GLU A 111 30.80 14.79 8.21
N GLU A 112 30.78 13.58 8.76
CA GLU A 112 31.16 12.36 8.01
C GLU A 112 30.31 12.16 6.75
N LEU A 113 28.99 12.37 6.85
CA LEU A 113 28.09 12.36 5.69
C LEU A 113 28.40 13.51 4.73
N ARG A 114 28.73 14.71 5.22
CA ARG A 114 29.09 15.86 4.37
C ARG A 114 30.36 15.62 3.55
N TYR A 115 31.36 14.97 4.14
CA TYR A 115 32.60 14.61 3.46
C TYR A 115 32.56 13.24 2.78
N GLU A 116 31.39 12.59 2.69
CA GLU A 116 31.20 11.26 2.07
C GLU A 116 32.11 10.17 2.66
N ARG A 117 32.54 10.34 3.93
CA ARG A 117 33.34 9.38 4.71
C ARG A 117 32.49 8.38 5.50
N PHE A 118 31.17 8.57 5.53
CA PHE A 118 30.26 7.65 6.21
C PHE A 118 30.26 6.27 5.52
N GLN A 119 30.52 5.22 6.31
CA GLN A 119 30.44 3.83 5.88
C GLN A 119 29.42 3.09 6.76
N TRP A 120 28.63 2.23 6.13
CA TRP A 120 27.66 1.39 6.83
C TRP A 120 28.36 0.24 7.56
N THR A 121 27.92 -0.08 8.77
CA THR A 121 28.38 -1.25 9.50
C THR A 121 27.58 -2.50 9.09
N PRO A 122 28.22 -3.69 9.01
CA PRO A 122 27.52 -4.93 8.74
C PRO A 122 26.54 -5.24 9.87
N VAL A 123 25.35 -5.71 9.52
CA VAL A 123 24.24 -5.88 10.46
C VAL A 123 24.38 -7.18 11.26
N ARG A 124 24.33 -7.14 12.61
CA ARG A 124 24.45 -8.36 13.44
C ARG A 124 23.22 -9.25 13.31
N ARG A 125 23.38 -10.47 12.82
CA ARG A 125 22.30 -11.42 12.57
C ARG A 125 22.01 -12.27 13.81
N ILE A 126 20.74 -12.34 14.21
CA ILE A 126 20.25 -13.12 15.36
C ILE A 126 19.01 -13.89 14.93
N TYR A 127 18.89 -15.15 15.34
CA TYR A 127 17.73 -15.98 15.02
C TYR A 127 16.64 -15.87 16.08
N ILE A 128 15.42 -15.54 15.63
CA ILE A 128 14.22 -15.51 16.47
C ILE A 128 13.29 -16.67 16.05
N PRO A 129 12.78 -17.49 16.98
CA PRO A 129 11.84 -18.56 16.63
C PRO A 129 10.52 -17.97 16.11
N LYS A 130 9.98 -18.56 15.04
CA LYS A 130 8.61 -18.24 14.60
C LYS A 130 7.59 -18.78 15.60
N ARG A 131 6.44 -18.10 15.72
CA ARG A 131 5.35 -18.45 16.67
C ARG A 131 4.87 -19.90 16.58
N GLU A 132 4.97 -20.53 15.41
CA GLU A 132 4.46 -21.89 15.14
C GLU A 132 5.58 -22.96 15.09
N LYS A 133 6.76 -22.68 15.67
CA LYS A 133 7.95 -23.57 15.69
C LYS A 133 8.52 -24.00 14.32
N GLN A 134 7.89 -23.67 13.19
CA GLN A 134 8.38 -23.97 11.83
C GLN A 134 9.51 -23.03 11.38
N GLY A 135 10.67 -23.22 12.01
CA GLY A 135 11.95 -22.60 11.66
C GLY A 135 12.20 -21.23 12.30
N LEU A 136 13.43 -20.77 12.09
CA LEU A 136 13.95 -19.52 12.61
C LEU A 136 13.71 -18.38 11.60
N ARG A 137 13.46 -17.16 12.08
CA ARG A 137 13.54 -15.93 11.29
C ARG A 137 14.86 -15.22 11.65
N PRO A 138 15.75 -14.94 10.69
CA PRO A 138 16.89 -14.07 10.94
C PRO A 138 16.40 -12.64 11.21
N LEU A 139 16.98 -11.98 12.19
CA LEU A 139 16.80 -10.56 12.46
C LEU A 139 18.19 -9.92 12.51
N GLY A 140 18.42 -8.99 11.60
CA GLY A 140 19.56 -8.10 11.61
C GLY A 140 19.32 -6.92 12.57
N ILE A 141 20.16 -6.78 13.59
CA ILE A 141 20.20 -5.61 14.48
C ILE A 141 21.33 -4.67 14.00
N PRO A 142 21.02 -3.51 13.40
CA PRO A 142 22.03 -2.55 12.95
C PRO A 142 22.66 -1.81 14.15
N ALA A 143 23.84 -1.24 13.95
CA ALA A 143 24.43 -0.29 14.91
C ALA A 143 23.51 0.92 15.13
N TRP A 144 23.57 1.55 16.31
CA TRP A 144 22.69 2.67 16.65
C TRP A 144 22.88 3.90 15.73
N ARG A 145 24.14 4.22 15.40
CA ARG A 145 24.52 5.21 14.38
C ARG A 145 23.78 4.99 13.05
N ASP A 146 23.84 3.76 12.53
CA ASP A 146 23.24 3.41 11.25
C ASP A 146 21.72 3.40 11.32
N LYS A 147 21.14 2.93 12.43
CA LYS A 147 19.70 2.98 12.71
C LYS A 147 19.16 4.41 12.69
N LEU A 148 19.92 5.36 13.21
CA LEU A 148 19.56 6.78 13.20
C LEU A 148 19.57 7.36 11.77
N VAL A 149 20.61 7.08 10.98
CA VAL A 149 20.67 7.49 9.56
C VAL A 149 19.56 6.82 8.74
N GLN A 150 19.27 5.54 8.97
CA GLN A 150 18.17 4.82 8.33
C GLN A 150 16.80 5.46 8.62
N GLU A 151 16.52 5.88 9.85
CA GLU A 151 15.26 6.55 10.19
C GLU A 151 15.17 7.96 9.57
N VAL A 152 16.27 8.72 9.51
CA VAL A 152 16.29 10.01 8.78
C VAL A 152 16.03 9.80 7.27
N ILE A 153 16.68 8.82 6.65
CA ILE A 153 16.43 8.44 5.25
C ILE A 153 14.96 8.02 5.07
N ARG A 154 14.43 7.19 5.98
CA ARG A 154 13.03 6.76 5.96
C ARG A 154 12.09 7.96 6.04
N MET A 155 12.26 8.88 6.98
CA MET A 155 11.40 10.07 7.12
C MET A 155 11.36 10.89 5.83
N LEU A 156 12.51 11.09 5.17
CA LEU A 156 12.60 11.81 3.90
C LEU A 156 11.91 11.08 2.74
N LEU A 157 12.07 9.76 2.66
CA LEU A 157 11.45 8.94 1.60
C LEU A 157 9.95 8.71 1.84
N GLU A 158 9.53 8.50 3.08
CA GLU A 158 8.14 8.32 3.49
C GLU A 158 7.34 9.59 3.15
N ALA A 159 7.86 10.78 3.48
CA ALA A 159 7.25 12.05 3.08
C ALA A 159 7.06 12.17 1.55
N TYR A 160 7.97 11.63 0.73
CA TYR A 160 7.90 11.73 -0.72
C TYR A 160 6.99 10.68 -1.40
N PHE A 161 7.10 9.42 -0.96
CA PHE A 161 6.42 8.29 -1.61
C PHE A 161 5.01 8.02 -1.05
N GLU A 162 4.71 8.39 0.20
CA GLU A 162 3.37 8.20 0.77
C GLU A 162 2.22 8.81 -0.06
N PRO A 163 2.32 10.05 -0.62
CA PRO A 163 1.28 10.57 -1.52
C PRO A 163 1.24 9.92 -2.92
N LYS A 164 2.26 9.12 -3.28
CA LYS A 164 2.36 8.41 -4.57
C LYS A 164 1.88 6.96 -4.51
N PHE A 165 1.90 6.33 -3.34
CA PHE A 165 1.51 4.94 -3.17
C PHE A 165 0.03 4.69 -3.43
N SER A 166 -0.26 3.58 -4.11
CA SER A 166 -1.63 3.08 -4.35
C SER A 166 -2.51 3.10 -3.10
N ASN A 167 -3.79 3.46 -3.27
CA ASN A 167 -4.77 3.36 -2.18
C ASN A 167 -5.08 1.92 -1.76
N HIS A 168 -4.74 0.92 -2.59
CA HIS A 168 -4.95 -0.50 -2.34
C HIS A 168 -3.81 -1.15 -1.52
N SER A 169 -2.72 -0.42 -1.27
CA SER A 169 -1.60 -0.88 -0.44
C SER A 169 -1.72 -0.37 1.00
N HIS A 170 -1.62 -1.28 1.97
CA HIS A 170 -1.84 -1.00 3.40
C HIS A 170 -0.69 -1.40 4.34
N GLY A 171 0.24 -2.25 3.89
CA GLY A 171 1.33 -2.75 4.75
C GLY A 171 2.36 -1.66 5.06
N PHE A 172 2.84 -1.60 6.30
CA PHE A 172 3.95 -0.73 6.75
C PHE A 172 3.86 0.78 6.40
N ARG A 173 2.66 1.31 6.21
CA ARG A 173 2.42 2.75 5.92
C ARG A 173 1.85 3.49 7.14
N SER A 174 2.12 4.78 7.22
CA SER A 174 1.54 5.63 8.27
C SER A 174 0.00 5.61 8.20
N GLN A 175 -0.66 5.54 9.36
CA GLN A 175 -2.13 5.46 9.50
C GLN A 175 -2.82 4.25 8.81
N ARG A 176 -2.07 3.29 8.26
CA ARG A 176 -2.61 2.07 7.64
C ARG A 176 -2.13 0.82 8.38
N GLY A 177 -2.97 -0.20 8.42
CA GLY A 177 -2.73 -1.45 9.15
C GLY A 177 -3.68 -2.56 8.74
N CYS A 178 -3.58 -3.73 9.38
CA CYS A 178 -4.33 -4.94 8.97
C CYS A 178 -5.84 -4.68 8.90
N HIS A 179 -6.41 -4.00 9.89
CA HIS A 179 -7.84 -3.63 9.91
C HIS A 179 -8.25 -2.77 8.71
N THR A 180 -7.39 -1.86 8.24
CA THR A 180 -7.71 -1.02 7.07
C THR A 180 -7.76 -1.81 5.76
N ALA A 181 -6.91 -2.84 5.62
CA ALA A 181 -6.94 -3.75 4.47
C ALA A 181 -8.18 -4.66 4.51
N LEU A 182 -8.48 -5.21 5.69
CA LEU A 182 -9.65 -6.08 5.91
C LEU A 182 -10.98 -5.34 5.71
N GLU A 183 -11.10 -4.09 6.19
CA GLU A 183 -12.29 -3.28 5.95
C GLU A 183 -12.42 -2.85 4.48
N SER A 184 -11.30 -2.58 3.79
CA SER A 184 -11.27 -2.36 2.33
C SER A 184 -11.79 -3.58 1.56
N ILE A 185 -11.40 -4.79 1.98
CA ILE A 185 -11.91 -6.05 1.41
C ILE A 185 -13.42 -6.18 1.66
N LYS A 186 -13.86 -6.07 2.91
CA LYS A 186 -15.28 -6.21 3.30
C LYS A 186 -16.20 -5.20 2.59
N THR A 187 -15.76 -3.95 2.46
CA THR A 187 -16.55 -2.89 1.81
C THR A 187 -16.53 -3.01 0.30
N THR A 188 -15.36 -3.19 -0.32
CA THR A 188 -15.21 -3.10 -1.78
C THR A 188 -15.30 -4.45 -2.49
N HIS A 189 -14.85 -5.58 -1.91
CA HIS A 189 -14.77 -6.88 -2.62
C HIS A 189 -16.10 -7.64 -2.79
N ARG A 190 -17.24 -6.96 -2.63
CA ARG A 190 -18.60 -7.50 -2.82
C ARG A 190 -18.81 -8.13 -4.20
N GLY A 191 -19.56 -9.24 -4.23
CA GLY A 191 -20.00 -9.93 -5.46
C GLY A 191 -18.93 -10.73 -6.19
N THR A 192 -17.85 -11.09 -5.51
CA THR A 192 -16.70 -11.87 -6.03
C THR A 192 -17.07 -13.33 -6.31
N LYS A 193 -16.47 -13.92 -7.35
CA LYS A 193 -16.56 -15.35 -7.68
C LYS A 193 -15.27 -16.11 -7.41
N TRP A 194 -14.14 -15.50 -7.76
CA TRP A 194 -12.81 -16.10 -7.62
C TRP A 194 -11.95 -15.18 -6.76
N PHE A 195 -11.30 -15.76 -5.76
CA PHE A 195 -10.17 -15.12 -5.10
C PHE A 195 -8.89 -15.65 -5.74
N ILE A 196 -7.91 -14.76 -5.92
CA ILE A 196 -6.56 -15.11 -6.33
C ILE A 196 -5.67 -14.65 -5.19
N GLU A 197 -5.21 -15.63 -4.41
CA GLU A 197 -4.31 -15.42 -3.28
C GLU A 197 -2.87 -15.32 -3.80
N GLY A 198 -2.13 -14.32 -3.32
CA GLY A 198 -0.80 -13.95 -3.78
C GLY A 198 0.18 -13.83 -2.61
N ASP A 199 1.22 -14.66 -2.60
CA ASP A 199 2.33 -14.60 -1.65
C ASP A 199 3.64 -14.54 -2.44
N ILE A 200 4.45 -13.52 -2.17
CA ILE A 200 5.76 -13.33 -2.82
C ILE A 200 6.81 -14.09 -2.01
N SER A 201 7.45 -15.08 -2.64
CA SER A 201 8.41 -15.95 -1.96
C SER A 201 9.63 -15.16 -1.48
N LYS A 202 9.79 -15.07 -0.16
CA LYS A 202 10.91 -14.39 0.53
C LYS A 202 11.15 -12.96 0.02
N CYS A 203 10.08 -12.16 -0.14
CA CYS A 203 10.15 -10.83 -0.74
C CYS A 203 11.28 -9.94 -0.18
N PHE A 204 11.58 -10.02 1.12
CA PHE A 204 12.65 -9.23 1.76
C PHE A 204 14.07 -9.74 1.48
N ASP A 205 14.25 -11.04 1.26
CA ASP A 205 15.57 -11.67 1.04
C ASP A 205 15.97 -11.68 -0.45
N ASN A 206 14.97 -11.60 -1.34
CA ASN A 206 15.13 -11.74 -2.80
C ASN A 206 15.02 -10.40 -3.58
N LEU A 207 15.04 -9.23 -2.93
CA LEU A 207 15.01 -7.94 -3.66
C LEU A 207 16.27 -7.76 -4.52
N ASP A 208 16.09 -7.55 -5.82
CA ASP A 208 17.17 -7.17 -6.72
C ASP A 208 17.59 -5.71 -6.46
N HIS A 209 18.86 -5.52 -6.11
CA HIS A 209 19.40 -4.21 -5.75
C HIS A 209 19.44 -3.24 -6.93
N GLU A 210 19.69 -3.70 -8.16
CA GLU A 210 19.75 -2.82 -9.32
C GLU A 210 18.34 -2.39 -9.76
N VAL A 211 17.35 -3.29 -9.72
CA VAL A 211 15.95 -2.92 -9.98
C VAL A 211 15.47 -1.89 -8.96
N LEU A 212 15.73 -2.11 -7.66
CA LEU A 212 15.35 -1.15 -6.61
C LEU A 212 16.03 0.21 -6.78
N LEU A 213 17.33 0.23 -7.09
CA LEU A 213 18.08 1.47 -7.31
C LEU A 213 17.65 2.17 -8.61
N ASN A 214 17.21 1.45 -9.63
CA ASN A 214 16.63 2.02 -10.85
C ASN A 214 15.26 2.67 -10.57
N ILE A 215 14.37 2.01 -9.83
CA ILE A 215 13.10 2.60 -9.38
C ILE A 215 13.34 3.90 -8.60
N LEU A 216 14.31 3.91 -7.67
CA LEU A 216 14.66 5.12 -6.92
C LEU A 216 15.25 6.24 -7.81
N ARG A 217 16.02 5.90 -8.85
CA ARG A 217 16.57 6.86 -9.84
C ARG A 217 15.50 7.51 -10.71
N GLU A 218 14.35 6.88 -10.93
CA GLU A 218 13.24 7.49 -11.68
C GLU A 218 12.81 8.81 -11.01
N ASP A 219 12.78 8.83 -9.67
CA ASP A 219 12.24 9.93 -8.86
C ASP A 219 13.31 10.79 -8.16
N ILE A 220 14.49 10.24 -7.86
CA ILE A 220 15.55 10.90 -7.08
C ILE A 220 16.77 11.16 -7.97
N LEU A 221 16.96 12.42 -8.35
CA LEU A 221 18.07 12.92 -9.16
C LEU A 221 19.29 13.31 -8.28
N ASP A 222 19.67 12.44 -7.35
CA ASP A 222 20.81 12.66 -6.46
C ASP A 222 21.69 11.40 -6.36
N ALA A 223 22.75 11.38 -7.15
CA ALA A 223 23.67 10.24 -7.23
C ALA A 223 24.35 9.91 -5.89
N ARG A 224 24.57 10.90 -5.00
CA ARG A 224 25.19 10.69 -3.68
C ARG A 224 24.23 9.93 -2.76
N PHE A 225 22.96 10.33 -2.79
CA PHE A 225 21.90 9.64 -2.04
C PHE A 225 21.65 8.22 -2.55
N ILE A 226 21.63 8.01 -3.87
CA ILE A 226 21.52 6.66 -4.47
C ILE A 226 22.76 5.81 -4.14
N SER A 227 23.96 6.39 -4.11
CA SER A 227 25.19 5.71 -3.67
C SER A 227 25.13 5.31 -2.19
N LEU A 228 24.62 6.19 -1.31
CA LEU A 228 24.42 5.89 0.11
C LEU A 228 23.48 4.69 0.32
N ILE A 229 22.35 4.61 -0.42
CA ILE A 229 21.43 3.46 -0.36
C ILE A 229 22.07 2.20 -0.98
N ARG A 230 22.80 2.32 -2.09
CA ARG A 230 23.57 1.21 -2.67
C ARG A 230 24.55 0.61 -1.67
N ASN A 231 25.26 1.46 -0.93
CA ASN A 231 26.22 1.01 0.08
C ASN A 231 25.51 0.39 1.30
N LEU A 232 24.29 0.82 1.64
CA LEU A 232 23.48 0.20 2.71
C LEU A 232 23.10 -1.24 2.33
N LEU A 233 22.61 -1.44 1.10
CA LEU A 233 22.22 -2.76 0.60
C LEU A 233 23.42 -3.72 0.49
N LYS A 234 24.61 -3.18 0.18
CA LYS A 234 25.87 -3.93 0.10
C LYS A 234 26.62 -4.11 1.43
N ALA A 235 26.16 -3.51 2.53
CA ALA A 235 26.89 -3.53 3.82
C ALA A 235 27.12 -4.95 4.39
N GLY A 236 26.34 -5.93 3.93
CA GLY A 236 26.42 -7.31 4.40
C GLY A 236 25.77 -7.51 5.77
N TYR A 237 25.96 -8.71 6.29
CA TYR A 237 25.60 -9.05 7.67
C TYR A 237 26.75 -9.80 8.34
N LEU A 238 26.70 -9.84 9.67
CA LEU A 238 27.68 -10.54 10.49
C LEU A 238 26.94 -11.66 11.25
N GLU A 239 27.36 -12.89 11.00
CA GLU A 239 26.79 -14.12 11.57
C GLU A 239 27.93 -14.94 12.19
N ASN A 240 27.82 -15.30 13.47
CA ASN A 240 28.86 -16.04 14.21
C ASN A 240 30.29 -15.46 14.07
N TRP A 241 30.41 -14.12 14.03
CA TRP A 241 31.66 -13.36 13.80
C TRP A 241 32.29 -13.49 12.40
N VAL A 242 31.62 -14.16 11.48
CA VAL A 242 31.96 -14.16 10.04
C VAL A 242 31.16 -13.07 9.34
N TRP A 243 31.81 -12.33 8.44
CA TRP A 243 31.15 -11.38 7.56
C TRP A 243 30.66 -12.10 6.30
N GLU A 244 29.40 -11.87 5.93
CA GLU A 244 28.81 -12.39 4.69
C GLU A 244 28.20 -11.27 3.85
N ALA A 245 28.37 -11.36 2.54
CA ALA A 245 27.84 -10.40 1.58
C ALA A 245 26.34 -10.60 1.35
N THR A 246 25.57 -9.51 1.42
CA THR A 246 24.16 -9.49 1.02
C THR A 246 24.07 -9.41 -0.51
N TYR A 247 23.99 -10.56 -1.19
CA TYR A 247 23.86 -10.62 -2.66
C TYR A 247 22.48 -10.19 -3.18
N SER A 248 21.43 -10.36 -2.37
CA SER A 248 20.05 -9.92 -2.65
C SER A 248 19.35 -9.56 -1.34
N GLY A 249 18.26 -8.80 -1.44
CA GLY A 249 17.40 -8.47 -0.30
C GLY A 249 17.80 -7.22 0.48
N ALA A 250 16.92 -6.80 1.38
CA ALA A 250 17.16 -5.69 2.31
C ALA A 250 17.35 -6.24 3.73
N PRO A 251 18.28 -5.69 4.55
CA PRO A 251 18.58 -6.23 5.87
C PRO A 251 17.32 -6.32 6.75
N GLN A 252 16.94 -7.54 7.10
CA GLN A 252 15.69 -7.87 7.79
C GLN A 252 15.75 -7.38 9.25
N GLY A 253 15.20 -6.20 9.53
CA GLY A 253 15.30 -5.53 10.83
C GLY A 253 15.80 -4.08 10.74
N GLY A 254 16.33 -3.67 9.59
CA GLY A 254 16.56 -2.26 9.28
C GLY A 254 15.23 -1.49 9.21
N VAL A 255 15.19 -0.29 9.80
CA VAL A 255 13.94 0.49 9.92
C VAL A 255 13.46 1.02 8.55
N LEU A 256 14.39 1.12 7.60
CA LEU A 256 14.16 1.53 6.21
C LEU A 256 13.67 0.38 5.31
N SER A 257 13.96 -0.88 5.65
CA SER A 257 13.70 -2.05 4.78
C SER A 257 12.22 -2.23 4.39
N PRO A 258 11.22 -2.03 5.28
CA PRO A 258 9.80 -2.12 4.91
C PRO A 258 9.35 -1.05 3.91
N LEU A 259 9.93 0.16 3.99
CA LEU A 259 9.62 1.24 3.06
C LEU A 259 10.22 0.95 1.68
N LEU A 260 11.46 0.45 1.61
CA LEU A 260 12.09 0.06 0.34
C LEU A 260 11.33 -1.08 -0.35
N ALA A 261 10.88 -2.09 0.39
CA ALA A 261 10.03 -3.16 -0.14
C ALA A 261 8.69 -2.61 -0.68
N ASN A 262 8.08 -1.63 0.00
CA ASN A 262 6.87 -0.97 -0.51
C ASN A 262 7.11 -0.12 -1.76
N ILE A 263 8.25 0.59 -1.87
CA ILE A 263 8.65 1.32 -3.09
C ILE A 263 8.84 0.34 -4.26
N TYR A 264 9.41 -0.83 -4.01
CA TYR A 264 9.56 -1.89 -5.00
C TYR A 264 8.20 -2.43 -5.48
N LEU A 265 7.33 -2.80 -4.53
CA LEU A 265 6.02 -3.40 -4.82
C LEU A 265 4.96 -2.39 -5.29
N ASP A 266 5.16 -1.09 -5.13
CA ASP A 266 4.33 -0.06 -5.76
C ASP A 266 4.37 -0.13 -7.30
N ARG A 267 5.43 -0.71 -7.88
CA ARG A 267 5.49 -1.05 -9.31
C ARG A 267 4.49 -2.14 -9.70
N LEU A 268 4.27 -3.13 -8.83
CA LEU A 268 3.20 -4.13 -8.96
C LEU A 268 1.82 -3.47 -8.82
N ASP A 269 1.62 -2.65 -7.78
CA ASP A 269 0.34 -1.96 -7.55
C ASP A 269 -0.07 -1.13 -8.79
N LYS A 270 0.88 -0.36 -9.35
CA LYS A 270 0.68 0.43 -10.58
C LYS A 270 0.40 -0.44 -11.82
N TYR A 271 0.99 -1.63 -11.92
CA TYR A 271 0.68 -2.57 -13.00
C TYR A 271 -0.76 -3.11 -12.89
N VAL A 272 -1.17 -3.51 -11.69
CA VAL A 272 -2.55 -3.95 -11.44
C VAL A 272 -3.55 -2.83 -11.74
N GLU A 273 -3.29 -1.61 -11.27
CA GLU A 273 -4.18 -0.45 -11.47
C GLU A 273 -4.26 0.01 -12.94
N LYS A 274 -3.16 0.00 -13.69
CA LYS A 274 -3.10 0.57 -15.05
C LYS A 274 -3.30 -0.43 -16.18
N VAL A 275 -3.05 -1.71 -15.93
CA VAL A 275 -3.13 -2.77 -16.96
C VAL A 275 -4.24 -3.75 -16.62
N LEU A 276 -4.14 -4.47 -15.50
CA LEU A 276 -5.07 -5.57 -15.21
C LEU A 276 -6.48 -5.08 -14.89
N ILE A 277 -6.64 -4.01 -14.10
CA ILE A 277 -7.97 -3.47 -13.80
C ILE A 277 -8.65 -3.01 -15.09
N PRO A 278 -8.08 -2.13 -15.95
CA PRO A 278 -8.72 -1.73 -17.21
C PRO A 278 -9.04 -2.89 -18.16
N GLU A 279 -8.18 -3.92 -18.24
CA GLU A 279 -8.40 -5.07 -19.13
C GLU A 279 -9.57 -5.97 -18.67
N TYR A 280 -9.67 -6.20 -17.34
CA TYR A 280 -10.59 -7.16 -16.70
C TYR A 280 -11.70 -6.50 -15.86
N HIS A 281 -12.00 -5.22 -16.08
CA HIS A 281 -13.08 -4.48 -15.41
C HIS A 281 -14.04 -3.92 -16.47
N ARG A 282 -15.19 -4.59 -16.63
CA ARG A 282 -16.15 -4.33 -17.73
C ARG A 282 -17.57 -4.17 -17.21
N GLY A 283 -18.35 -3.37 -17.93
CA GLY A 283 -19.73 -3.03 -17.56
C GLY A 283 -19.84 -2.11 -16.34
N ILE A 284 -20.98 -1.41 -16.20
CA ILE A 284 -21.24 -0.56 -15.02
C ILE A 284 -22.06 -1.33 -13.98
N LYS A 285 -23.04 -2.12 -14.43
CA LYS A 285 -23.92 -2.97 -13.62
C LYS A 285 -24.12 -4.30 -14.36
N ARG A 286 -24.38 -5.38 -13.62
CA ARG A 286 -24.81 -6.66 -14.19
C ARG A 286 -26.18 -6.53 -14.84
N ARG A 287 -26.42 -7.29 -15.91
CA ARG A 287 -27.75 -7.45 -16.52
C ARG A 287 -28.73 -8.03 -15.49
N PRO A 288 -30.00 -7.57 -15.40
CA PRO A 288 -31.01 -8.19 -14.55
C PRO A 288 -31.32 -9.60 -15.04
N ASN A 289 -31.48 -10.56 -14.12
CA ASN A 289 -31.80 -11.94 -14.51
C ASN A 289 -33.25 -12.01 -15.04
N PRO A 290 -33.48 -12.49 -16.29
CA PRO A 290 -34.83 -12.65 -16.86
C PRO A 290 -35.74 -13.55 -16.02
N GLU A 291 -35.21 -14.62 -15.43
CA GLU A 291 -35.98 -15.57 -14.62
C GLU A 291 -36.41 -14.96 -13.29
N ALA A 292 -35.50 -14.28 -12.58
CA ALA A 292 -35.86 -13.54 -11.36
C ALA A 292 -36.90 -12.45 -11.63
N ARG A 293 -36.83 -11.79 -12.80
CA ARG A 293 -37.83 -10.83 -13.26
C ARG A 293 -39.18 -11.49 -13.57
N HIS A 294 -39.18 -12.68 -14.16
CA HIS A 294 -40.38 -13.47 -14.45
C HIS A 294 -41.12 -13.88 -13.16
N TYR A 295 -40.41 -14.44 -12.16
CA TYR A 295 -41.03 -14.77 -10.87
C TYR A 295 -41.47 -13.52 -10.09
N LYS A 296 -40.74 -12.41 -10.18
CA LYS A 296 -41.17 -11.12 -9.59
C LYS A 296 -42.51 -10.67 -10.17
N TYR A 297 -42.67 -10.74 -11.50
CA TYR A 297 -43.92 -10.39 -12.19
C TYR A 297 -45.08 -11.33 -11.79
N LYS A 298 -44.87 -12.65 -11.80
CA LYS A 298 -45.88 -13.63 -11.38
C LYS A 298 -46.28 -13.46 -9.90
N LYS A 299 -45.33 -13.12 -9.03
CA LYS A 299 -45.59 -12.80 -7.61
C LYS A 299 -46.42 -11.51 -7.44
N THR A 300 -46.19 -10.47 -8.23
CA THR A 300 -47.04 -9.27 -8.22
C THR A 300 -48.45 -9.56 -8.74
N LEU A 301 -48.58 -10.40 -9.77
CA LEU A 301 -49.87 -10.81 -10.31
C LEU A 301 -50.68 -11.63 -9.29
N ALA A 302 -50.07 -12.64 -8.65
CA ALA A 302 -50.69 -13.42 -7.57
C ALA A 302 -51.15 -12.54 -6.40
N LYS A 303 -50.36 -11.51 -6.03
CA LYS A 303 -50.76 -10.52 -5.01
C LYS A 303 -52.00 -9.72 -5.42
N GLN A 304 -52.15 -9.37 -6.70
CA GLN A 304 -53.32 -8.64 -7.22
C GLN A 304 -54.58 -9.50 -7.23
N HIS A 305 -54.47 -10.79 -7.56
CA HIS A 305 -55.60 -11.74 -7.53
C HIS A 305 -55.92 -12.31 -6.14
N GLY A 306 -55.18 -11.91 -5.08
CA GLY A 306 -55.39 -12.40 -3.72
C GLY A 306 -54.89 -13.82 -3.44
N ASP A 307 -54.28 -14.50 -4.43
CA ASP A 307 -53.79 -15.87 -4.32
C ASP A 307 -52.55 -15.94 -3.42
N ARG A 308 -52.75 -16.41 -2.19
CA ARG A 308 -51.72 -16.55 -1.16
C ARG A 308 -50.80 -17.74 -1.42
N GLU A 309 -51.23 -18.76 -2.14
CA GLU A 309 -50.44 -19.97 -2.38
C GLU A 309 -49.48 -19.77 -3.56
N ALA A 310 -49.98 -19.27 -4.69
CA ALA A 310 -49.13 -18.87 -5.80
C ALA A 310 -48.15 -17.77 -5.39
N TYR A 311 -48.56 -16.82 -4.54
CA TYR A 311 -47.63 -15.83 -3.98
C TYR A 311 -46.48 -16.48 -3.21
N LYS A 312 -46.75 -17.43 -2.30
CA LYS A 312 -45.71 -18.16 -1.56
C LYS A 312 -44.82 -19.00 -2.49
N ALA A 313 -45.41 -19.66 -3.49
CA ALA A 313 -44.69 -20.49 -4.45
C ALA A 313 -43.74 -19.67 -5.34
N PHE A 314 -44.21 -18.55 -5.91
CA PHE A 314 -43.38 -17.65 -6.71
C PHE A 314 -42.36 -16.89 -5.85
N ASP A 315 -42.67 -16.57 -4.59
CA ASP A 315 -41.68 -16.02 -3.65
C ASP A 315 -40.57 -17.04 -3.34
N LYS A 316 -40.89 -18.33 -3.16
CA LYS A 316 -39.89 -19.39 -2.99
C LYS A 316 -39.00 -19.53 -4.24
N LYS A 317 -39.58 -19.56 -5.44
CA LYS A 317 -38.83 -19.63 -6.72
C LYS A 317 -38.02 -18.36 -7.02
N GLN A 318 -38.52 -17.18 -6.65
CA GLN A 318 -37.78 -15.93 -6.79
C GLN A 318 -36.55 -15.89 -5.85
N ARG A 319 -36.65 -16.48 -4.65
CA ARG A 319 -35.53 -16.52 -3.68
C ARG A 319 -34.39 -17.43 -4.15
N SER A 320 -34.69 -18.56 -4.81
CA SER A 320 -33.67 -19.50 -5.31
C SER A 320 -32.92 -19.02 -6.56
N VAL A 321 -33.29 -17.87 -7.13
CA VAL A 321 -32.74 -17.36 -8.38
C VAL A 321 -32.10 -15.98 -8.15
N PRO A 322 -30.82 -15.76 -8.50
CA PRO A 322 -30.16 -14.48 -8.28
C PRO A 322 -30.82 -13.37 -9.09
N SER A 323 -30.97 -12.19 -8.48
CA SER A 323 -31.65 -11.03 -9.06
C SER A 323 -30.96 -10.43 -10.30
N TYR A 324 -29.65 -10.64 -10.40
CA TYR A 324 -28.83 -10.28 -11.55
C TYR A 324 -28.25 -11.53 -12.20
N ASP A 325 -28.03 -11.46 -13.51
CA ASP A 325 -27.29 -12.51 -14.20
C ASP A 325 -25.90 -12.64 -13.59
N THR A 326 -25.58 -13.86 -13.20
CA THR A 326 -24.34 -14.23 -12.52
C THR A 326 -23.27 -14.67 -13.52
N HIS A 327 -23.64 -14.92 -14.78
CA HIS A 327 -22.75 -15.33 -15.89
C HIS A 327 -22.64 -14.28 -16.99
N ASP A 328 -23.12 -13.05 -16.73
CA ASP A 328 -23.09 -11.91 -17.64
C ASP A 328 -21.70 -11.71 -18.29
N PRO A 329 -21.54 -11.91 -19.62
CA PRO A 329 -20.26 -11.77 -20.29
C PRO A 329 -19.76 -10.32 -20.33
N GLU A 330 -20.66 -9.33 -20.30
CA GLU A 330 -20.32 -7.90 -20.33
C GLU A 330 -19.87 -7.38 -18.96
N TYR A 331 -20.18 -8.10 -17.88
CA TYR A 331 -19.78 -7.69 -16.55
C TYR A 331 -18.50 -8.41 -16.11
N ARG A 332 -17.46 -7.62 -15.85
CA ARG A 332 -16.25 -8.06 -15.17
C ARG A 332 -15.92 -7.11 -14.04
N ARG A 333 -15.38 -7.65 -12.94
CA ARG A 333 -14.93 -6.83 -11.81
C ARG A 333 -13.67 -7.43 -11.24
N LEU A 334 -12.52 -6.84 -11.57
CA LEU A 334 -11.28 -7.06 -10.85
C LEU A 334 -11.13 -6.00 -9.75
N ARG A 335 -10.62 -6.44 -8.61
CA ARG A 335 -10.34 -5.64 -7.42
C ARG A 335 -9.07 -6.19 -6.76
N TYR A 336 -8.37 -5.34 -6.03
CA TYR A 336 -7.04 -5.62 -5.50
C TYR A 336 -6.86 -4.98 -4.12
N VAL A 337 -6.21 -5.72 -3.21
CA VAL A 337 -5.68 -5.21 -1.94
C VAL A 337 -4.33 -5.88 -1.68
N ARG A 338 -3.34 -5.11 -1.22
CA ARG A 338 -2.02 -5.60 -0.79
C ARG A 338 -1.70 -5.18 0.64
N TYR A 339 -1.09 -6.09 1.37
CA TYR A 339 -0.49 -5.85 2.67
C TYR A 339 0.94 -6.41 2.68
N ALA A 340 1.92 -5.53 2.48
CA ALA A 340 3.33 -5.89 2.32
C ALA A 340 3.54 -6.87 1.15
N ASP A 341 3.97 -8.09 1.44
CA ASP A 341 4.22 -9.21 0.51
C ASP A 341 2.97 -10.06 0.22
N ASP A 342 1.97 -10.05 1.11
CA ASP A 342 0.66 -10.68 0.89
C ASP A 342 -0.24 -9.78 0.03
N PHE A 343 -0.88 -10.35 -0.99
CA PHE A 343 -1.91 -9.66 -1.78
C PHE A 343 -3.08 -10.56 -2.15
N LEU A 344 -4.24 -9.94 -2.35
CA LEU A 344 -5.49 -10.60 -2.70
C LEU A 344 -6.14 -9.88 -3.87
N LEU A 345 -6.34 -10.61 -4.98
CA LEU A 345 -7.24 -10.15 -6.04
C LEU A 345 -8.59 -10.84 -5.88
N SER A 346 -9.64 -10.09 -6.20
CA SER A 346 -11.00 -10.61 -6.26
C SER A 346 -11.57 -10.34 -7.63
N PHE A 347 -12.07 -11.41 -8.25
CA PHE A 347 -12.54 -11.39 -9.62
C PHE A 347 -13.98 -11.91 -9.75
N ALA A 348 -14.79 -11.17 -10.49
CA ALA A 348 -16.11 -11.58 -10.95
C ALA A 348 -16.06 -11.86 -12.46
N GLY A 349 -15.92 -13.13 -12.82
CA GLY A 349 -15.83 -13.62 -14.20
C GLY A 349 -15.67 -15.15 -14.26
N PRO A 350 -15.26 -15.73 -15.39
CA PRO A 350 -14.99 -17.16 -15.55
C PRO A 350 -13.61 -17.56 -15.01
N LYS A 351 -13.42 -18.85 -14.67
CA LYS A 351 -12.17 -19.39 -14.10
C LYS A 351 -10.95 -19.13 -14.99
N GLN A 352 -11.10 -19.35 -16.30
CA GLN A 352 -10.03 -19.18 -17.29
C GLN A 352 -9.47 -17.74 -17.34
N GLU A 353 -10.29 -16.72 -17.07
CA GLU A 353 -9.80 -15.34 -16.98
C GLU A 353 -9.05 -15.12 -15.65
N ALA A 354 -9.46 -15.74 -14.54
CA ALA A 354 -8.73 -15.68 -13.27
C ALA A 354 -7.35 -16.36 -13.34
N GLU A 355 -7.26 -17.51 -14.01
CA GLU A 355 -6.01 -18.23 -14.26
C GLU A 355 -5.05 -17.39 -15.12
N LYS A 356 -5.54 -16.77 -16.20
CA LYS A 356 -4.76 -15.81 -17.01
C LYS A 356 -4.29 -14.57 -16.24
N ILE A 357 -5.09 -14.07 -15.30
CA ILE A 357 -4.67 -12.96 -14.41
C ILE A 357 -3.51 -13.41 -13.52
N LYS A 358 -3.57 -14.62 -12.95
CA LYS A 358 -2.46 -15.20 -12.17
C LYS A 358 -1.20 -15.37 -13.01
N GLU A 359 -1.31 -15.88 -14.23
CA GLU A 359 -0.18 -16.01 -15.16
C GLU A 359 0.46 -14.66 -15.49
N LYS A 360 -0.34 -13.64 -15.85
CA LYS A 360 0.15 -12.28 -16.11
C LYS A 360 0.88 -11.67 -14.91
N LEU A 361 0.36 -11.86 -13.70
CA LEU A 361 1.04 -11.44 -12.47
C LEU A 361 2.37 -12.16 -12.25
N ALA A 362 2.42 -13.48 -12.50
CA ALA A 362 3.64 -14.27 -12.39
C ALA A 362 4.72 -13.80 -13.38
N THR A 363 4.35 -13.60 -14.65
CA THR A 363 5.24 -13.09 -15.70
C THR A 363 5.76 -11.70 -15.34
N PHE A 364 4.89 -10.76 -14.95
CA PHE A 364 5.30 -9.42 -14.56
C PHE A 364 6.26 -9.42 -13.36
N LEU A 365 5.97 -10.21 -12.32
CA LEU A 365 6.84 -10.31 -11.15
C LEU A 365 8.22 -10.88 -11.50
N LYS A 366 8.28 -11.88 -12.38
CA LYS A 366 9.54 -12.49 -12.82
C LYS A 366 10.36 -11.55 -13.72
N ASP A 367 9.74 -10.94 -14.72
CA ASP A 367 10.46 -10.26 -15.80
C ASP A 367 10.83 -8.81 -15.44
N GLU A 368 9.90 -8.05 -14.85
CA GLU A 368 10.14 -6.64 -14.46
C GLU A 368 10.73 -6.52 -13.05
N LEU A 369 10.32 -7.39 -12.12
CA LEU A 369 10.65 -7.30 -10.70
C LEU A 369 11.58 -8.41 -10.20
N ARG A 370 11.97 -9.39 -11.03
CA ARG A 370 12.87 -10.50 -10.65
C ARG A 370 12.46 -11.25 -9.36
N LEU A 371 11.16 -11.28 -9.08
CA LEU A 371 10.54 -11.91 -7.92
C LEU A 371 9.75 -13.14 -8.34
N GLU A 372 9.75 -14.16 -7.48
CA GLU A 372 9.01 -15.40 -7.71
C GLU A 372 7.75 -15.47 -6.84
N LEU A 373 6.62 -15.84 -7.45
CA LEU A 373 5.40 -16.19 -6.73
C LEU A 373 5.53 -17.56 -6.07
N SER A 374 5.09 -17.65 -4.82
CA SER A 374 5.01 -18.93 -4.11
C SER A 374 3.91 -19.81 -4.72
N GLN A 375 4.26 -20.73 -5.61
CA GLN A 375 3.27 -21.60 -6.27
C GLN A 375 2.42 -22.40 -5.28
N ALA A 376 3.01 -22.84 -4.17
CA ALA A 376 2.34 -23.60 -3.12
C ALA A 376 1.29 -22.80 -2.31
N LYS A 377 1.41 -21.46 -2.28
CA LYS A 377 0.47 -20.57 -1.58
C LYS A 377 -0.45 -19.79 -2.52
N THR A 378 -0.09 -19.65 -3.79
CA THR A 378 -0.89 -18.88 -4.75
C THR A 378 -2.06 -19.70 -5.29
N LEU A 379 -3.19 -19.66 -4.58
CA LEU A 379 -4.38 -20.43 -4.92
C LEU A 379 -5.41 -19.57 -5.66
N VAL A 380 -6.18 -20.22 -6.55
CA VAL A 380 -7.35 -19.61 -7.22
C VAL A 380 -8.59 -20.31 -6.67
N THR A 381 -9.15 -19.76 -5.59
CA THR A 381 -10.22 -20.37 -4.80
C THR A 381 -11.60 -19.87 -5.27
N HIS A 382 -12.59 -20.78 -5.36
CA HIS A 382 -13.95 -20.41 -5.73
C HIS A 382 -14.75 -19.97 -4.51
N ALA A 383 -15.18 -18.71 -4.50
CA ALA A 383 -15.72 -18.00 -3.35
C ALA A 383 -17.03 -18.55 -2.75
N SER A 384 -17.66 -19.55 -3.38
CA SER A 384 -18.85 -20.26 -2.86
C SER A 384 -18.58 -21.70 -2.43
N GLN A 385 -17.36 -22.19 -2.57
CA GLN A 385 -16.95 -23.57 -2.24
C GLN A 385 -15.85 -23.55 -1.17
N GLU A 386 -14.90 -22.64 -1.31
CA GLU A 386 -13.74 -22.49 -0.45
C GLU A 386 -13.62 -21.03 0.00
N ASN A 387 -13.07 -20.85 1.20
CA ASN A 387 -12.84 -19.54 1.78
C ASN A 387 -11.36 -19.15 1.59
N ALA A 388 -11.10 -17.94 1.14
CA ALA A 388 -9.74 -17.42 0.99
C ALA A 388 -9.14 -17.03 2.36
N TYR A 389 -7.82 -17.07 2.48
CA TYR A 389 -7.12 -16.67 3.71
C TYR A 389 -6.30 -15.40 3.49
N PHE A 390 -6.45 -14.41 4.37
CA PHE A 390 -5.71 -13.16 4.29
C PHE A 390 -5.48 -12.55 5.67
N LEU A 391 -4.23 -12.24 6.02
CA LEU A 391 -3.84 -11.65 7.32
C LEU A 391 -4.36 -12.42 8.55
N GLY A 392 -4.46 -13.75 8.45
CA GLY A 392 -4.98 -14.62 9.51
C GLY A 392 -6.51 -14.64 9.64
N TYR A 393 -7.25 -13.97 8.75
CA TYR A 393 -8.70 -14.05 8.65
C TYR A 393 -9.14 -14.93 7.49
N GLN A 394 -10.25 -15.62 7.69
CA GLN A 394 -10.95 -16.38 6.66
C GLN A 394 -11.99 -15.47 6.00
N ILE A 395 -11.86 -15.29 4.68
CA ILE A 395 -12.73 -14.47 3.83
C ILE A 395 -13.75 -15.40 3.16
N GLU A 396 -15.03 -15.17 3.47
CA GLU A 396 -16.16 -15.95 2.94
C GLU A 396 -17.14 -15.01 2.24
N VAL A 397 -17.62 -15.39 1.05
CA VAL A 397 -18.77 -14.70 0.44
C VAL A 397 -20.04 -15.32 1.01
N GLN A 398 -20.85 -14.49 1.67
CA GLN A 398 -22.08 -14.98 2.31
C GLN A 398 -23.13 -15.36 1.26
N TYR A 399 -23.73 -16.53 1.46
CA TYR A 399 -24.94 -16.99 0.78
C TYR A 399 -25.93 -17.42 1.86
N ASN A 400 -26.79 -16.51 2.29
CA ASN A 400 -27.82 -16.77 3.29
C ASN A 400 -29.16 -16.17 2.87
N ASP A 401 -29.95 -16.99 2.17
CA ASP A 401 -31.29 -16.65 1.68
C ASP A 401 -32.32 -16.40 2.80
N THR A 402 -31.99 -16.66 4.06
CA THR A 402 -32.91 -16.45 5.19
C THR A 402 -32.72 -15.09 5.86
N TRP A 403 -31.46 -14.65 6.00
CA TRP A 403 -31.06 -13.43 6.71
C TRP A 403 -31.73 -12.17 6.18
N ARG A 404 -31.99 -11.21 7.07
CA ARG A 404 -32.53 -9.89 6.78
C ARG A 404 -31.78 -8.84 7.60
N ASP A 405 -31.54 -7.68 7.01
CA ASP A 405 -31.03 -6.52 7.75
C ASP A 405 -32.12 -5.89 8.64
N SER A 406 -31.75 -4.87 9.41
CA SER A 406 -32.67 -4.10 10.26
C SER A 406 -33.77 -3.35 9.50
N ARG A 407 -33.69 -3.28 8.16
CA ARG A 407 -34.71 -2.71 7.26
C ARG A 407 -35.55 -3.81 6.59
N GLY A 408 -35.38 -5.07 6.99
CA GLY A 408 -36.06 -6.23 6.43
C GLY A 408 -35.56 -6.67 5.04
N GLN A 409 -34.49 -6.07 4.53
CA GLN A 409 -33.94 -6.35 3.20
C GLN A 409 -32.97 -7.54 3.23
N ARG A 410 -32.89 -8.27 2.11
CA ARG A 410 -32.05 -9.47 1.97
C ARG A 410 -30.78 -9.15 1.20
N ASN A 411 -29.86 -8.50 1.90
CA ASN A 411 -28.65 -7.92 1.28
C ASN A 411 -27.37 -8.74 1.52
N ALA A 412 -27.40 -9.79 2.36
CA ALA A 412 -26.23 -10.62 2.67
C ALA A 412 -25.64 -11.39 1.49
N ASN A 413 -26.47 -11.80 0.51
CA ASN A 413 -25.99 -12.63 -0.61
C ASN A 413 -24.97 -11.86 -1.48
N GLY A 414 -23.72 -12.30 -1.47
CA GLY A 414 -22.61 -11.63 -2.16
C GLY A 414 -21.88 -10.57 -1.33
N GLU A 415 -22.25 -10.36 -0.06
CA GLU A 415 -21.42 -9.62 0.90
C GLU A 415 -20.27 -10.49 1.43
N ILE A 416 -19.19 -9.86 1.86
CA ILE A 416 -18.03 -10.55 2.44
C ILE A 416 -18.15 -10.60 3.96
N SER A 417 -17.98 -11.80 4.50
CA SER A 417 -17.74 -12.05 5.91
C SER A 417 -16.25 -12.22 6.17
N LEU A 418 -15.80 -11.68 7.30
CA LEU A 418 -14.49 -11.97 7.87
C LEU A 418 -14.71 -12.83 9.10
N LYS A 419 -14.19 -14.06 9.08
CA LYS A 419 -14.26 -15.00 10.22
C LYS A 419 -12.84 -15.25 10.75
N MET A 420 -12.71 -15.51 12.04
CA MET A 420 -11.47 -16.06 12.57
C MET A 420 -11.43 -17.57 12.31
N PRO A 421 -10.30 -18.14 11.86
CA PRO A 421 -10.17 -19.58 11.69
C PRO A 421 -10.40 -20.30 13.03
N LYS A 422 -11.15 -21.42 12.99
CA LYS A 422 -11.41 -22.24 14.20
C LYS A 422 -10.12 -22.74 14.86
N THR A 423 -9.08 -22.99 14.06
CA THR A 423 -7.73 -23.38 14.51
C THR A 423 -7.05 -22.28 15.34
N THR A 424 -7.28 -21.00 15.02
CA THR A 424 -6.74 -19.88 15.80
C THR A 424 -7.46 -19.72 17.13
N LEU A 425 -8.78 -19.98 17.15
CA LEU A 425 -9.61 -19.91 18.38
C LEU A 425 -9.35 -21.06 19.35
N GLN A 426 -8.76 -22.18 18.91
CA GLN A 426 -8.36 -23.30 19.77
C GLN A 426 -6.96 -23.12 20.41
N ASN A 427 -6.20 -22.12 19.97
CA ASN A 427 -4.85 -21.81 20.42
C ASN A 427 -4.77 -20.47 21.19
N MET A 428 -5.92 -19.93 21.60
CA MET A 428 -6.08 -18.79 22.51
C MET A 428 -6.61 -19.27 23.86
#